data_AF-A0A9N7JNL3-F1
#
_entry.id   AF-A0A9N7JNL3-F1
#
_cell.length_a   1.000
_cell.length_b   1.000
_cell.length_c   1.000
_cell.angle_alpha   90.00
_cell.angle_beta   90.00
_cell.angle_gamma   90.00
#
_symmetry.space_group_name_H-M   'P 1'
#
loop_
_entity.id
_entity.type
_entity.pdbx_description
1 polymer ?
#
loop_
_entity_poly.entity_id
_entity_poly.type
_entity_poly.pdbx_seq_one_letter_code
_entity_poly.pdbx_strand_id
1 'polypeptide(L)'
;MGNGYNFFVDGEKVSVMDWNNRSLADVMPAYRWIIENEGNNKLNLSIDFSTAYYGGNSIKFNGKLEGNKTSTIKLYSAELKLEKGVDFKTSAKSNKEVNLDLVLEFEDGTVETIKADKVIGEDWTTISYNVSKFADKVVRTISYKISSSEDISNLTLNLGNKTIEKAPHDITIDLRDVKTVSEVRIAHAEAGGEGPDMNIKEYIIETSLDGENFEEAVKVTKNVLGNTIHAFKATEARYVRFTAVKPTQGSDSATRIYEIEVRGLDSKL
;
A
#
# COMPACT_ATOMS: atom_id res chain seq x y z
N MET A 1 -2.21 2.38 -15.63
CA MET A 1 -2.69 3.14 -16.84
C MET A 1 -4.15 2.88 -17.26
N GLY A 2 -4.85 1.88 -16.72
CA GLY A 2 -6.24 1.60 -17.11
C GLY A 2 -6.41 0.79 -18.41
N ASN A 3 -5.36 0.10 -18.86
CA ASN A 3 -5.39 -0.88 -19.94
C ASN A 3 -4.20 -1.85 -19.85
N GLY A 4 -4.29 -2.98 -20.55
CA GLY A 4 -3.20 -3.94 -20.69
C GLY A 4 -3.54 -5.12 -21.60
N TYR A 5 -2.53 -5.89 -21.98
CA TYR A 5 -2.68 -7.16 -22.73
C TYR A 5 -2.84 -8.38 -21.81
N ASN A 6 -2.65 -8.17 -20.51
CA ASN A 6 -2.77 -9.15 -19.44
C ASN A 6 -3.22 -8.39 -18.18
N PHE A 7 -3.70 -9.11 -17.16
CA PHE A 7 -3.93 -8.56 -15.83
C PHE A 7 -3.11 -9.34 -14.80
N PHE A 8 -2.43 -8.61 -13.92
CA PHE A 8 -1.59 -9.15 -12.86
C PHE A 8 -2.14 -8.78 -11.48
N VAL A 9 -1.99 -9.69 -10.52
CA VAL A 9 -2.25 -9.47 -9.08
C VAL A 9 -1.08 -10.07 -8.33
N ASP A 10 -0.46 -9.30 -7.42
CA ASP A 10 0.73 -9.71 -6.66
C ASP A 10 1.89 -10.26 -7.53
N GLY A 11 2.02 -9.75 -8.76
CA GLY A 11 3.02 -10.19 -9.73
C GLY A 11 2.66 -11.44 -10.53
N GLU A 12 1.54 -12.08 -10.20
CA GLU A 12 1.03 -13.26 -10.90
C GLU A 12 0.06 -12.86 -12.00
N LYS A 13 0.19 -13.49 -13.17
CA LYS A 13 -0.71 -13.25 -14.29
C LYS A 13 -2.03 -13.98 -14.06
N VAL A 14 -3.09 -13.24 -13.76
CA VAL A 14 -4.44 -13.77 -13.51
C VAL A 14 -5.36 -13.69 -14.74
N SER A 15 -4.98 -12.89 -15.74
CA SER A 15 -5.69 -12.84 -17.04
C SER A 15 -4.71 -12.70 -18.19
N VAL A 16 -5.00 -13.40 -19.29
CA VAL A 16 -4.28 -13.37 -20.57
C VAL A 16 -5.02 -12.58 -21.65
N MET A 17 -6.14 -11.93 -21.30
CA MET A 17 -6.96 -11.17 -22.23
C MET A 17 -6.59 -9.69 -22.22
N ASP A 18 -6.68 -9.06 -23.40
CA ASP A 18 -6.64 -7.62 -23.55
C ASP A 18 -7.80 -6.96 -22.79
N TRP A 19 -7.52 -5.81 -22.16
CA TRP A 19 -8.53 -5.08 -21.42
C TRP A 19 -8.25 -3.57 -21.43
N ASN A 20 -9.33 -2.81 -21.26
CA ASN A 20 -9.29 -1.38 -20.99
C ASN A 20 -10.37 -1.04 -19.96
N ASN A 21 -9.96 -0.48 -18.82
CA ASN A 21 -10.83 0.07 -17.81
C ASN A 21 -10.15 1.31 -17.22
N ARG A 22 -10.50 2.49 -17.75
CA ARG A 22 -9.86 3.76 -17.38
C ARG A 22 -10.23 4.23 -15.96
N SER A 23 -11.25 3.64 -15.35
CA SER A 23 -11.54 3.85 -13.92
C SER A 23 -10.45 3.26 -13.01
N LEU A 24 -9.63 2.35 -13.53
CA LEU A 24 -8.45 1.77 -12.86
C LEU A 24 -7.15 2.46 -13.28
N ALA A 25 -7.21 3.69 -13.83
CA ALA A 25 -6.01 4.40 -14.24
C ALA A 25 -5.30 5.04 -13.04
N ASP A 26 -4.05 4.63 -12.80
CA ASP A 26 -3.22 5.19 -11.74
C ASP A 26 -2.67 6.59 -12.05
N VAL A 27 -2.15 7.23 -11.01
CA VAL A 27 -1.27 8.39 -11.13
C VAL A 27 0.09 7.95 -11.68
N MET A 28 0.30 8.20 -12.97
CA MET A 28 1.57 7.93 -13.65
C MET A 28 2.65 8.95 -13.27
N PRO A 29 3.96 8.65 -13.48
CA PRO A 29 5.04 9.60 -13.24
C PRO A 29 4.79 10.95 -13.93
N ALA A 30 5.02 12.02 -13.18
CA ALA A 30 4.94 13.41 -13.64
C ALA A 30 6.10 13.73 -14.59
N TYR A 31 7.27 13.14 -14.34
CA TYR A 31 8.47 13.30 -15.16
C TYR A 31 8.76 12.03 -15.95
N ARG A 32 8.93 12.14 -17.28
CA ARG A 32 9.19 11.00 -18.19
C ARG A 32 10.27 11.35 -19.23
N TRP A 33 11.56 11.19 -18.94
CA TRP A 33 12.16 10.77 -17.67
C TRP A 33 13.33 11.70 -17.36
N ILE A 34 13.52 12.08 -16.10
CA ILE A 34 14.70 12.83 -15.64
C ILE A 34 15.62 11.83 -14.93
N ILE A 35 16.79 11.60 -15.52
CA ILE A 35 17.76 10.61 -15.07
C ILE A 35 19.13 11.30 -14.94
N GLU A 36 19.75 11.12 -13.78
CA GLU A 36 21.13 11.52 -13.53
C GLU A 36 21.95 10.26 -13.33
N ASN A 37 22.91 10.01 -14.22
CA ASN A 37 23.79 8.85 -14.18
C ASN A 37 25.17 9.27 -13.69
N GLU A 38 25.70 8.57 -12.70
CA GLU A 38 27.10 8.68 -12.30
C GLU A 38 27.98 7.74 -13.13
N GLY A 39 29.21 8.17 -13.43
CA GLY A 39 30.19 7.33 -14.12
C GLY A 39 29.69 6.85 -15.48
N ASN A 40 29.88 5.56 -15.76
CA ASN A 40 29.43 4.94 -17.00
C ASN A 40 28.00 4.41 -16.95
N ASN A 41 27.21 4.70 -15.90
CA ASN A 41 25.82 4.26 -15.85
C ASN A 41 25.04 4.78 -17.06
N LYS A 42 24.15 3.93 -17.60
CA LYS A 42 23.26 4.33 -18.69
C LYS A 42 21.95 3.57 -18.56
N LEU A 43 20.98 4.20 -17.91
CA LEU A 43 19.62 3.69 -17.77
C LEU A 43 18.66 4.38 -18.72
N ASN A 44 17.69 3.62 -19.22
CA ASN A 44 16.54 4.08 -19.98
C ASN A 44 15.27 3.51 -19.37
N LEU A 45 14.16 4.24 -19.45
CA LEU A 45 12.89 3.80 -18.90
C LEU A 45 11.81 3.67 -19.98
N SER A 46 10.95 2.67 -19.83
CA SER A 46 9.79 2.43 -20.66
C SER A 46 8.64 1.90 -19.82
N ILE A 47 7.43 1.96 -20.35
CA ILE A 47 6.31 1.20 -19.79
C ILE A 47 6.40 -0.24 -20.29
N ASP A 48 6.26 -1.20 -19.39
CA ASP A 48 6.30 -2.63 -19.71
C ASP A 48 4.94 -3.27 -19.47
N PHE A 49 4.34 -3.82 -20.53
CA PHE A 49 3.05 -4.51 -20.49
C PHE A 49 3.18 -6.04 -20.32
N SER A 50 4.41 -6.56 -20.35
CA SER A 50 4.69 -8.00 -20.23
C SER A 50 4.87 -8.44 -18.78
N THR A 51 5.28 -7.52 -17.90
CA THR A 51 5.59 -7.76 -16.50
C THR A 51 4.98 -6.63 -15.67
N ALA A 52 4.12 -6.96 -14.72
CA ALA A 52 3.51 -6.00 -13.80
C ALA A 52 3.31 -6.64 -12.42
N TYR A 53 3.22 -5.81 -11.38
CA TYR A 53 2.86 -6.28 -10.05
C TYR A 53 1.34 -6.33 -9.88
N TYR A 54 0.67 -5.24 -10.23
CA TYR A 54 -0.79 -5.14 -10.22
C TYR A 54 -1.28 -4.45 -11.51
N GLY A 55 -2.39 -4.91 -12.07
CA GLY A 55 -2.98 -4.35 -13.28
C GLY A 55 -2.25 -4.80 -14.54
N GLY A 56 -1.99 -3.88 -15.48
CA GLY A 56 -1.59 -4.22 -16.85
C GLY A 56 -0.18 -3.79 -17.27
N ASN A 57 0.55 -3.09 -16.40
CA ASN A 57 1.88 -2.58 -16.72
C ASN A 57 2.71 -2.24 -15.48
N SER A 58 4.02 -2.14 -15.68
CA SER A 58 4.98 -1.57 -14.74
C SER A 58 5.89 -0.55 -15.42
N ILE A 59 6.73 0.14 -14.65
CA ILE A 59 7.81 0.98 -15.17
C ILE A 59 9.07 0.13 -15.23
N LYS A 60 9.62 -0.08 -16.43
CA LYS A 60 10.83 -0.86 -16.66
C LYS A 60 12.02 0.04 -16.92
N PHE A 61 13.12 -0.28 -16.24
CA PHE A 61 14.44 0.30 -16.36
C PHE A 61 15.31 -0.70 -17.11
N ASN A 62 15.99 -0.23 -18.16
CA ASN A 62 16.92 -1.03 -18.93
C ASN A 62 18.26 -0.32 -19.08
N GLY A 63 19.36 -1.06 -19.01
CA GLY A 63 20.65 -0.55 -19.39
C GLY A 63 21.79 -1.12 -18.57
N LYS A 64 22.78 -0.29 -18.23
CA LYS A 64 23.96 -0.73 -17.49
C LYS A 64 24.22 0.09 -16.24
N LEU A 65 24.76 -0.57 -15.24
CA LEU A 65 25.31 0.01 -14.02
C LEU A 65 26.79 -0.34 -13.93
N GLU A 66 27.60 0.63 -13.56
CA GLU A 66 28.97 0.47 -13.07
C GLU A 66 28.91 0.20 -11.56
N GLY A 67 29.72 -0.74 -11.09
CA GLY A 67 29.78 -1.13 -9.68
C GLY A 67 30.08 0.06 -8.78
N ASN A 68 29.32 0.19 -7.70
CA ASN A 68 29.40 1.27 -6.72
C ASN A 68 29.10 2.68 -7.26
N LYS A 69 28.55 2.78 -8.48
CA LYS A 69 28.03 4.03 -9.05
C LYS A 69 26.52 4.08 -8.95
N THR A 70 25.99 5.30 -8.87
CA THR A 70 24.56 5.52 -8.67
C THR A 70 23.88 6.12 -9.88
N SER A 71 22.60 5.80 -10.08
CA SER A 71 21.72 6.53 -10.99
C SER A 71 20.50 7.01 -10.22
N THR A 72 20.17 8.30 -10.31
CA THR A 72 18.99 8.88 -9.67
C THR A 72 17.93 9.20 -10.72
N ILE A 73 16.68 8.80 -10.45
CA ILE A 73 15.55 9.00 -11.36
C ILE A 73 14.44 9.75 -10.61
N LYS A 74 14.09 10.94 -11.11
CA LYS A 74 12.99 11.74 -10.60
C LYS A 74 11.71 11.36 -11.30
N LEU A 75 10.69 10.93 -10.55
CA LEU A 75 9.45 10.37 -11.10
C LEU A 75 8.22 11.22 -10.79
N TYR A 76 8.06 11.66 -9.55
CA TYR A 76 6.84 12.34 -9.12
C TYR A 76 7.14 13.73 -8.57
N SER A 77 6.25 14.66 -8.87
CA SER A 77 6.04 15.88 -8.08
C SER A 77 4.83 15.64 -7.18
N ALA A 78 4.90 16.16 -5.95
CA ALA A 78 3.86 15.99 -4.96
C ALA A 78 3.69 17.23 -4.08
N GLU A 79 2.58 17.28 -3.36
CA GLU A 79 2.39 18.09 -2.17
C GLU A 79 1.90 17.16 -1.07
N LEU A 80 2.83 16.35 -0.57
CA LEU A 80 2.51 15.22 0.29
C LEU A 80 3.05 15.47 1.69
N LYS A 81 2.16 15.77 2.63
CA LYS A 81 2.51 15.80 4.06
C LYS A 81 2.66 14.36 4.56
N LEU A 82 3.83 14.01 5.09
CA LEU A 82 4.06 12.70 5.68
C LEU A 82 3.47 12.65 7.08
N GLU A 83 2.41 11.88 7.28
CA GLU A 83 1.84 11.67 8.61
C GLU A 83 2.74 10.77 9.48
N LYS A 84 2.62 10.94 10.79
CA LYS A 84 3.24 10.01 11.75
C LYS A 84 2.65 8.61 11.54
N GLY A 85 3.54 7.61 11.44
CA GLY A 85 3.14 6.21 11.24
C GLY A 85 2.78 5.85 9.80
N VAL A 86 3.12 6.71 8.82
CA VAL A 86 2.94 6.37 7.40
C VAL A 86 3.94 5.26 6.99
N ASP A 87 3.42 4.27 6.31
CA ASP A 87 4.17 3.25 5.59
C ASP A 87 4.51 3.77 4.19
N PHE A 88 5.79 3.75 3.84
CA PHE A 88 6.25 4.04 2.49
C PHE A 88 6.89 2.78 1.91
N LYS A 89 6.25 2.20 0.88
CA LYS A 89 6.65 0.93 0.29
C LYS A 89 6.78 1.03 -1.23
N THR A 90 7.56 0.12 -1.82
CA THR A 90 7.67 -0.04 -3.27
C THR A 90 7.80 -1.52 -3.59
N SER A 91 7.00 -2.03 -4.52
CA SER A 91 7.15 -3.39 -5.05
C SER A 91 7.97 -3.34 -6.33
N ALA A 92 9.09 -4.06 -6.34
CA ALA A 92 10.04 -4.07 -7.43
C ALA A 92 10.61 -5.47 -7.69
N LYS A 93 11.11 -5.68 -8.90
CA LYS A 93 11.78 -6.92 -9.34
C LYS A 93 12.91 -6.57 -10.29
N SER A 94 14.03 -7.29 -10.23
CA SER A 94 15.21 -7.04 -11.05
C SER A 94 15.87 -8.35 -11.50
N ASN A 95 16.44 -8.40 -12.70
CA ASN A 95 17.19 -9.58 -13.16
C ASN A 95 18.58 -9.72 -12.51
N LYS A 96 18.97 -8.77 -11.67
CA LYS A 96 20.22 -8.70 -10.90
C LYS A 96 19.96 -8.03 -9.56
N GLU A 97 20.78 -8.34 -8.56
CA GLU A 97 20.69 -7.67 -7.27
C GLU A 97 20.98 -6.17 -7.40
N VAL A 98 20.04 -5.35 -6.96
CA VAL A 98 20.18 -3.89 -6.95
C VAL A 98 19.62 -3.29 -5.66
N ASN A 99 20.28 -2.24 -5.20
CA ASN A 99 19.73 -1.36 -4.17
C ASN A 99 18.81 -0.35 -4.86
N LEU A 100 17.67 -0.08 -4.23
CA LEU A 100 16.67 0.87 -4.69
C LEU A 100 16.33 1.78 -3.52
N ASP A 101 17.09 2.86 -3.36
CA ASP A 101 16.90 3.81 -2.27
C ASP A 101 15.88 4.88 -2.66
N LEU A 102 15.06 5.32 -1.70
CA LEU A 102 14.11 6.41 -1.88
C LEU A 102 14.84 7.75 -1.72
N VAL A 103 14.61 8.69 -2.62
CA VAL A 103 15.12 10.06 -2.51
C VAL A 103 13.95 11.03 -2.45
N LEU A 104 13.85 11.76 -1.35
CA LEU A 104 12.79 12.74 -1.11
C LEU A 104 13.38 14.14 -1.08
N GLU A 105 12.77 15.06 -1.83
CA GLU A 105 12.99 16.49 -1.72
C GLU A 105 11.80 17.11 -0.99
N PHE A 106 12.07 17.83 0.09
CA PHE A 106 11.06 18.46 0.93
C PHE A 106 10.83 19.93 0.55
N GLU A 107 9.74 20.49 1.06
CA GLU A 107 9.36 21.89 0.84
C GLU A 107 10.40 22.91 1.32
N ASP A 108 11.19 22.56 2.35
CA ASP A 108 12.31 23.38 2.85
C ASP A 108 13.56 23.32 1.95
N GLY A 109 13.50 22.58 0.83
CA GLY A 109 14.60 22.35 -0.11
C GLY A 109 15.58 21.26 0.33
N THR A 110 15.38 20.63 1.49
CA THR A 110 16.23 19.53 1.93
C THR A 110 16.00 18.28 1.08
N VAL A 111 17.08 17.56 0.79
CA VAL A 111 17.04 16.29 0.04
C VAL A 111 17.61 15.18 0.91
N GLU A 112 16.84 14.11 1.06
CA GLU A 112 17.19 12.97 1.90
C GLU A 112 17.15 11.68 1.10
N THR A 113 18.15 10.81 1.30
CA THR A 113 18.16 9.45 0.78
C THR A 113 17.82 8.48 1.91
N ILE A 114 16.80 7.65 1.72
CA ILE A 114 16.35 6.63 2.65
C ILE A 114 16.64 5.26 2.03
N LYS A 115 17.43 4.46 2.73
CA LYS A 115 17.73 3.10 2.30
C LYS A 115 16.50 2.20 2.38
N ALA A 116 16.35 1.33 1.40
CA ALA A 116 15.39 0.23 1.49
C ALA A 116 15.80 -0.75 2.61
N ASP A 117 14.81 -1.46 3.16
CA ASP A 117 15.03 -2.52 4.13
C ASP A 117 15.67 -3.79 3.53
N LYS A 118 15.56 -3.98 2.20
CA LYS A 118 16.08 -5.14 1.47
C LYS A 118 16.60 -4.74 0.10
N VAL A 119 17.45 -5.59 -0.46
CA VAL A 119 17.87 -5.53 -1.87
C VAL A 119 16.78 -6.13 -2.77
N ILE A 120 16.71 -5.68 -4.02
CA ILE A 120 15.79 -6.21 -5.02
C ILE A 120 16.51 -7.25 -5.87
N GLY A 121 15.88 -8.41 -6.08
CA GLY A 121 16.37 -9.50 -6.91
C GLY A 121 15.32 -10.00 -7.89
N GLU A 122 15.44 -11.26 -8.31
CA GLU A 122 14.64 -11.85 -9.39
C GLU A 122 13.15 -11.98 -9.07
N ASP A 123 12.75 -11.97 -7.81
CA ASP A 123 11.35 -12.07 -7.42
C ASP A 123 10.75 -10.71 -7.07
N TRP A 124 9.44 -10.58 -7.27
CA TRP A 124 8.70 -9.40 -6.82
C TRP A 124 8.85 -9.27 -5.31
N THR A 125 9.48 -8.19 -4.89
CA THR A 125 9.77 -7.90 -3.49
C THR A 125 9.18 -6.54 -3.14
N THR A 126 8.37 -6.49 -2.09
CA THR A 126 7.93 -5.24 -1.49
C THR A 126 8.96 -4.80 -0.46
N ILE A 127 9.64 -3.70 -0.77
CA ILE A 127 10.60 -3.03 0.11
C ILE A 127 9.95 -1.84 0.81
N SER A 128 10.44 -1.54 2.00
CA SER A 128 9.94 -0.50 2.89
C SER A 128 11.01 0.54 3.19
N TYR A 129 10.59 1.78 3.37
CA TYR A 129 11.47 2.91 3.72
C TYR A 129 11.04 3.50 5.05
N ASN A 130 11.97 3.58 6.01
CA ASN A 130 11.68 4.22 7.29
C ASN A 130 11.69 5.75 7.14
N VAL A 131 10.48 6.31 7.02
CA VAL A 131 10.26 7.76 6.88
C VAL A 131 9.82 8.45 8.18
N SER A 132 9.84 7.73 9.31
CA SER A 132 9.32 8.24 10.60
C SER A 132 10.01 9.54 11.07
N LYS A 133 11.29 9.73 10.74
CA LYS A 133 12.04 10.97 11.04
C LYS A 133 11.55 12.21 10.28
N PHE A 134 10.68 12.02 9.29
CA PHE A 134 10.15 13.09 8.44
C PHE A 134 8.66 13.35 8.67
N ALA A 135 8.11 12.87 9.79
CA ALA A 135 6.74 13.16 10.17
C ALA A 135 6.47 14.68 10.14
N ASP A 136 5.30 15.03 9.64
CA ASP A 136 4.80 16.37 9.39
C ASP A 136 5.53 17.20 8.32
N LYS A 137 6.60 16.70 7.71
CA LYS A 137 7.24 17.36 6.56
C LYS A 137 6.44 17.17 5.28
N VAL A 138 6.50 18.16 4.39
CA VAL A 138 5.87 18.14 3.07
C VAL A 138 6.88 17.75 2.00
N VAL A 139 6.64 16.63 1.32
CA VAL A 139 7.43 16.14 0.19
C VAL A 139 6.99 16.83 -1.09
N ARG A 140 7.95 17.34 -1.85
CA ARG A 140 7.76 18.00 -3.15
C ARG A 140 8.20 17.15 -4.33
N THR A 141 9.22 16.31 -4.18
CA THR A 141 9.60 15.33 -5.22
C THR A 141 9.88 13.96 -4.64
N ILE A 142 9.53 12.92 -5.42
CA ILE A 142 9.83 11.52 -5.12
C ILE A 142 10.67 10.98 -6.26
N SER A 143 11.87 10.54 -5.89
CA SER A 143 12.88 9.99 -6.78
C SER A 143 13.40 8.66 -6.24
N TYR A 144 14.09 7.89 -7.08
CA TYR A 144 14.77 6.66 -6.66
C TYR A 144 16.24 6.72 -7.05
N LYS A 145 17.11 6.22 -6.17
CA LYS A 145 18.54 6.05 -6.41
C LYS A 145 18.84 4.56 -6.53
N ILE A 146 19.42 4.17 -7.66
CA ILE A 146 19.71 2.78 -8.00
C ILE A 146 21.22 2.57 -7.97
N SER A 147 21.67 1.48 -7.35
CA SER A 147 23.08 1.08 -7.37
C SER A 147 23.25 -0.43 -7.21
N SER A 148 24.40 -0.93 -7.68
CA SER A 148 24.86 -2.31 -7.52
C SER A 148 26.30 -2.29 -7.00
N SER A 149 26.71 -3.33 -6.27
CA SER A 149 28.12 -3.52 -5.89
C SER A 149 29.00 -3.95 -7.07
N GLU A 150 28.39 -4.57 -8.08
CA GLU A 150 29.05 -5.10 -9.27
C GLU A 150 28.60 -4.39 -10.55
N ASP A 151 29.43 -4.48 -11.60
CA ASP A 151 29.06 -4.05 -12.94
C ASP A 151 27.91 -4.92 -13.48
N ILE A 152 26.87 -4.26 -14.02
CA ILE A 152 25.74 -4.91 -14.67
C ILE A 152 25.63 -4.35 -16.08
N SER A 153 25.81 -5.18 -17.10
CA SER A 153 25.77 -4.74 -18.51
C SER A 153 24.35 -4.71 -19.12
N ASN A 154 23.41 -5.49 -18.57
CA ASN A 154 22.07 -5.71 -19.09
C ASN A 154 21.00 -5.73 -17.98
N LEU A 155 20.95 -4.69 -17.16
CA LEU A 155 19.94 -4.52 -16.12
C LEU A 155 18.54 -4.49 -16.74
N THR A 156 17.63 -5.23 -16.13
CA THR A 156 16.18 -5.05 -16.22
C THR A 156 15.66 -4.95 -14.79
N LEU A 157 15.10 -3.80 -14.44
CA LEU A 157 14.42 -3.55 -13.17
C LEU A 157 13.01 -3.06 -13.46
N ASN A 158 12.01 -3.57 -12.75
CA ASN A 158 10.61 -3.16 -12.87
C ASN A 158 10.14 -2.57 -11.53
N LEU A 159 9.53 -1.38 -11.57
CA LEU A 159 8.75 -0.82 -10.47
C LEU A 159 7.28 -1.10 -10.74
N GLY A 160 6.67 -1.93 -9.90
CA GLY A 160 5.31 -2.42 -10.09
C GLY A 160 4.25 -1.70 -9.26
N ASN A 161 4.61 -1.25 -8.05
CA ASN A 161 3.70 -0.53 -7.18
C ASN A 161 4.47 0.40 -6.22
N LYS A 162 3.82 1.48 -5.79
CA LYS A 162 4.30 2.37 -4.74
C LYS A 162 3.11 2.68 -3.82
N THR A 163 3.30 2.44 -2.54
CA THR A 163 2.29 2.67 -1.51
C THR A 163 2.79 3.69 -0.52
N ILE A 164 1.96 4.69 -0.25
CA ILE A 164 2.16 5.64 0.84
C ILE A 164 0.84 5.69 1.60
N GLU A 165 0.81 5.05 2.76
CA GLU A 165 -0.44 4.81 3.47
C GLU A 165 -0.24 4.85 4.97
N LYS A 166 -1.32 5.10 5.70
CA LYS A 166 -1.34 4.96 7.14
C LYS A 166 -2.27 3.82 7.48
N ALA A 167 -1.69 2.75 8.02
CA ALA A 167 -2.39 1.63 8.60
C ALA A 167 -2.23 1.67 10.14
N PRO A 168 -3.13 1.05 10.92
CA PRO A 168 -4.38 0.43 10.46
C PRO A 168 -5.42 1.48 10.02
N HIS A 169 -6.43 1.03 9.28
CA HIS A 169 -7.59 1.85 8.93
C HIS A 169 -8.69 1.65 9.97
N ASP A 170 -9.32 2.72 10.43
CA ASP A 170 -10.41 2.63 11.40
C ASP A 170 -11.63 3.45 11.00
N ILE A 171 -12.78 3.03 11.52
CA ILE A 171 -14.03 3.77 11.49
C ILE A 171 -14.62 3.80 12.90
N THR A 172 -15.06 4.98 13.33
CA THR A 172 -15.76 5.16 14.60
C THR A 172 -17.23 5.50 14.32
N ILE A 173 -18.14 4.69 14.86
CA ILE A 173 -19.59 4.84 14.78
C ILE A 173 -20.08 5.54 16.04
N ASP A 174 -20.64 6.74 15.92
CA ASP A 174 -21.34 7.46 17.01
C ASP A 174 -22.82 7.06 17.03
N LEU A 175 -23.24 6.33 18.07
CA LEU A 175 -24.61 5.90 18.33
C LEU A 175 -25.54 7.04 18.78
N ARG A 176 -25.02 8.28 18.81
CA ARG A 176 -25.66 9.54 19.23
C ARG A 176 -25.93 9.67 20.72
N ASP A 177 -26.33 8.59 21.37
CA ASP A 177 -26.52 8.49 22.82
C ASP A 177 -25.77 7.28 23.39
N VAL A 178 -25.61 7.23 24.71
CA VAL A 178 -25.16 6.01 25.40
C VAL A 178 -26.22 4.93 25.22
N LYS A 179 -25.81 3.79 24.66
CA LYS A 179 -26.64 2.58 24.46
C LYS A 179 -25.95 1.38 25.10
N THR A 180 -26.73 0.36 25.44
CA THR A 180 -26.20 -0.96 25.76
C THR A 180 -25.92 -1.71 24.47
N VAL A 181 -24.65 -1.94 24.17
CA VAL A 181 -24.18 -2.68 22.98
C VAL A 181 -23.77 -4.10 23.40
N SER A 182 -24.13 -5.10 22.61
CA SER A 182 -23.82 -6.50 22.88
C SER A 182 -23.40 -7.30 21.66
N GLU A 183 -23.54 -6.76 20.45
CA GLU A 183 -23.18 -7.45 19.22
C GLU A 183 -22.75 -6.47 18.12
N VAL A 184 -21.77 -6.87 17.33
CA VAL A 184 -21.39 -6.21 16.07
C VAL A 184 -21.37 -7.23 14.94
N ARG A 185 -22.01 -6.89 13.82
CA ARG A 185 -22.00 -7.68 12.57
C ARG A 185 -21.24 -6.94 11.50
N ILE A 186 -20.46 -7.66 10.70
CA ILE A 186 -19.65 -7.09 9.63
C ILE A 186 -19.84 -7.91 8.37
N ALA A 187 -20.17 -7.23 7.28
CA ALA A 187 -20.14 -7.76 5.92
C ALA A 187 -18.84 -7.29 5.24
N HIS A 188 -17.93 -8.22 4.98
CA HIS A 188 -16.61 -8.03 4.34
C HIS A 188 -16.74 -8.09 2.80
N ALA A 189 -15.61 -8.02 2.11
CA ALA A 189 -15.54 -7.91 0.65
C ALA A 189 -16.44 -8.91 -0.11
N GLU A 190 -16.37 -10.21 0.22
CA GLU A 190 -17.13 -11.24 -0.52
C GLU A 190 -18.65 -11.14 -0.30
N ALA A 191 -19.12 -10.54 0.80
CA ALA A 191 -20.55 -10.34 1.03
C ALA A 191 -21.16 -9.38 -0.01
N GLY A 192 -20.33 -8.53 -0.62
CA GLY A 192 -20.70 -7.69 -1.74
C GLY A 192 -20.28 -8.20 -3.12
N GLY A 193 -19.80 -9.44 -3.20
CA GLY A 193 -19.48 -10.12 -4.47
C GLY A 193 -18.02 -10.00 -4.94
N GLU A 194 -17.11 -9.46 -4.12
CA GLU A 194 -15.67 -9.50 -4.39
C GLU A 194 -15.04 -10.86 -4.03
N GLY A 195 -13.77 -11.05 -4.39
CA GLY A 195 -13.04 -12.28 -4.08
C GLY A 195 -12.83 -12.49 -2.57
N PRO A 196 -12.80 -13.74 -2.08
CA PRO A 196 -12.60 -14.06 -0.66
C PRO A 196 -11.21 -13.63 -0.14
N ASP A 197 -10.23 -13.51 -1.03
CA ASP A 197 -8.90 -12.97 -0.74
C ASP A 197 -8.92 -11.49 -0.32
N MET A 198 -9.99 -10.77 -0.65
CA MET A 198 -10.21 -9.37 -0.28
C MET A 198 -10.89 -9.20 1.09
N ASN A 199 -11.29 -10.28 1.77
CA ASN A 199 -11.86 -10.19 3.11
C ASN A 199 -10.82 -9.72 4.13
N ILE A 200 -11.23 -8.86 5.06
CA ILE A 200 -10.38 -8.37 6.16
C ILE A 200 -9.96 -9.55 7.02
N LYS A 201 -8.64 -9.73 7.19
CA LYS A 201 -8.06 -10.87 7.91
C LYS A 201 -7.94 -10.63 9.41
N GLU A 202 -7.51 -9.43 9.79
CA GLU A 202 -7.27 -9.06 11.19
C GLU A 202 -7.94 -7.73 11.52
N TYR A 203 -8.70 -7.69 12.61
CA TYR A 203 -9.40 -6.48 13.04
C TYR A 203 -9.72 -6.51 14.54
N ILE A 204 -9.99 -5.31 15.07
CA ILE A 204 -10.38 -5.09 16.46
C ILE A 204 -11.70 -4.32 16.47
N ILE A 205 -12.60 -4.70 17.38
CA ILE A 205 -13.82 -3.95 17.71
C ILE A 205 -13.65 -3.43 19.13
N GLU A 206 -13.85 -2.13 19.30
CA GLU A 206 -13.67 -1.44 20.56
C GLU A 206 -14.90 -0.59 20.87
N THR A 207 -15.18 -0.38 22.16
CA THR A 207 -16.29 0.46 22.62
C THR A 207 -15.79 1.61 23.48
N SER A 208 -16.50 2.73 23.46
CA SER A 208 -16.16 3.91 24.26
C SER A 208 -17.39 4.72 24.66
N LEU A 209 -17.32 5.37 25.82
CA LEU A 209 -18.32 6.34 26.28
C LEU A 209 -18.01 7.77 25.80
N ASP A 210 -16.73 8.11 25.63
CA ASP A 210 -16.25 9.48 25.40
C ASP A 210 -15.70 9.71 23.98
N GLY A 211 -15.42 8.65 23.23
CA GLY A 211 -14.84 8.72 21.88
C GLY A 211 -13.32 8.97 21.89
N GLU A 212 -12.68 8.94 23.05
CA GLU A 212 -11.24 9.14 23.23
C GLU A 212 -10.59 7.88 23.81
N ASN A 213 -11.18 7.31 24.86
CA ASN A 213 -10.71 6.13 25.54
C ASN A 213 -11.54 4.92 25.09
N PHE A 214 -10.89 4.00 24.39
CA PHE A 214 -11.53 2.82 23.82
C PHE A 214 -11.09 1.56 24.56
N GLU A 215 -12.05 0.68 24.85
CA GLU A 215 -11.82 -0.64 25.43
C GLU A 215 -12.04 -1.72 24.37
N GLU A 216 -11.12 -2.68 24.29
CA GLU A 216 -11.21 -3.82 23.37
C GLU A 216 -12.39 -4.73 23.78
N ALA A 217 -13.36 -4.87 22.87
CA ALA A 217 -14.47 -5.80 23.03
C ALA A 217 -14.18 -7.14 22.31
N VAL A 218 -13.55 -7.07 21.14
CA VAL A 218 -13.28 -8.23 20.27
C VAL A 218 -11.98 -8.01 19.51
N LYS A 219 -11.16 -9.06 19.39
CA LYS A 219 -10.00 -9.10 18.51
C LYS A 219 -10.00 -10.35 17.65
N VAL A 220 -9.87 -10.16 16.35
CA VAL A 220 -9.85 -11.24 15.34
C VAL A 220 -8.54 -11.19 14.58
N THR A 221 -7.88 -12.33 14.42
CA THR A 221 -6.53 -12.40 13.82
C THR A 221 -6.42 -13.32 12.59
N LYS A 222 -7.48 -14.04 12.24
CA LYS A 222 -7.47 -15.04 11.15
C LYS A 222 -8.84 -15.17 10.47
N ASN A 223 -9.54 -14.05 10.25
CA ASN A 223 -10.81 -14.10 9.54
C ASN A 223 -10.60 -14.51 8.08
N VAL A 224 -11.47 -15.38 7.59
CA VAL A 224 -11.60 -15.75 6.17
C VAL A 224 -13.05 -15.62 5.69
N LEU A 225 -13.99 -15.26 6.56
CA LEU A 225 -15.41 -15.23 6.29
C LEU A 225 -15.84 -13.88 5.73
N GLY A 226 -16.81 -13.89 4.83
CA GLY A 226 -17.46 -12.71 4.29
C GLY A 226 -18.46 -12.06 5.20
N ASN A 227 -19.02 -12.80 6.14
CA ASN A 227 -19.91 -12.26 7.16
C ASN A 227 -19.44 -12.74 8.52
N THR A 228 -19.27 -11.81 9.45
CA THR A 228 -18.91 -12.14 10.83
C THR A 228 -19.90 -11.51 11.81
N ILE A 229 -20.16 -12.22 12.89
CA ILE A 229 -21.04 -11.80 13.98
C ILE A 229 -20.25 -11.98 15.26
N HIS A 230 -20.16 -10.91 16.05
CA HIS A 230 -19.41 -10.89 17.30
C HIS A 230 -20.29 -10.44 18.43
N ALA A 231 -20.79 -11.41 19.22
CA ALA A 231 -21.45 -11.15 20.48
C ALA A 231 -20.39 -11.00 21.59
N PHE A 232 -20.60 -10.05 22.48
CA PHE A 232 -19.74 -9.81 23.64
C PHE A 232 -20.59 -9.39 24.85
N LYS A 233 -19.94 -9.26 26.02
CA LYS A 233 -20.63 -8.83 27.24
C LYS A 233 -21.30 -7.48 27.00
N ALA A 234 -22.61 -7.40 27.28
CA ALA A 234 -23.37 -6.17 27.16
C ALA A 234 -22.68 -5.03 27.94
N THR A 235 -22.35 -3.95 27.23
CA THR A 235 -21.56 -2.83 27.75
C THR A 235 -22.20 -1.52 27.34
N GLU A 236 -22.17 -0.52 28.22
CA GLU A 236 -22.62 0.83 27.87
C GLU A 236 -21.58 1.51 26.98
N ALA A 237 -22.00 1.98 25.81
CA ALA A 237 -21.14 2.66 24.86
C ALA A 237 -21.93 3.71 24.08
N ARG A 238 -21.28 4.81 23.73
CA ARG A 238 -21.77 5.75 22.72
C ARG A 238 -21.05 5.56 21.39
N TYR A 239 -19.79 5.16 21.45
CA TYR A 239 -18.95 4.98 20.27
C TYR A 239 -18.54 3.51 20.14
N VAL A 240 -18.56 3.03 18.91
CA VAL A 240 -17.98 1.72 18.54
C VAL A 240 -16.95 1.97 17.46
N ARG A 241 -15.70 1.56 17.69
CA ARG A 241 -14.63 1.64 16.70
C ARG A 241 -14.34 0.27 16.12
N PHE A 242 -14.24 0.22 14.81
CA PHE A 242 -13.71 -0.93 14.09
C PHE A 242 -12.37 -0.53 13.48
N THR A 243 -11.33 -1.32 13.75
CA THR A 243 -9.98 -1.10 13.25
C THR A 243 -9.55 -2.29 12.41
N ALA A 244 -9.37 -2.10 11.11
CA ALA A 244 -8.79 -3.09 10.19
C ALA A 244 -7.27 -3.11 10.35
N VAL A 245 -6.76 -4.09 11.10
CA VAL A 245 -5.33 -4.30 11.36
C VAL A 245 -4.65 -4.90 10.13
N LYS A 246 -5.27 -5.91 9.53
CA LYS A 246 -4.84 -6.48 8.25
C LYS A 246 -6.04 -6.54 7.29
N PRO A 247 -6.08 -5.64 6.29
CA PRO A 247 -7.28 -5.33 5.52
C PRO A 247 -7.66 -6.38 4.47
N THR A 248 -6.74 -7.27 4.07
CA THR A 248 -7.00 -8.37 3.12
C THR A 248 -6.27 -9.66 3.53
N GLN A 249 -6.50 -10.77 2.83
CA GLN A 249 -5.72 -12.00 3.01
C GLN A 249 -4.27 -11.86 2.49
N GLY A 250 -4.11 -11.04 1.44
CA GLY A 250 -2.87 -10.85 0.69
C GLY A 250 -2.08 -9.60 1.08
N SER A 251 -1.54 -8.93 0.07
CA SER A 251 -0.68 -7.74 0.20
C SER A 251 -1.44 -6.41 0.07
N ASP A 252 -2.66 -6.46 -0.46
CA ASP A 252 -3.50 -5.29 -0.66
C ASP A 252 -3.89 -4.67 0.70
N SER A 253 -3.81 -3.36 0.76
CA SER A 253 -4.03 -2.54 1.95
C SER A 253 -5.41 -1.89 1.99
N ALA A 254 -6.21 -1.97 0.93
CA ALA A 254 -7.54 -1.40 0.92
C ALA A 254 -8.49 -2.17 1.86
N THR A 255 -9.10 -1.45 2.81
CA THR A 255 -10.16 -1.98 3.67
C THR A 255 -11.51 -1.94 2.94
N ARG A 256 -12.16 -3.09 2.80
CA ARG A 256 -13.45 -3.23 2.12
C ARG A 256 -14.50 -3.77 3.08
N ILE A 257 -15.45 -2.92 3.43
CA ILE A 257 -16.56 -3.25 4.32
C ILE A 257 -17.83 -2.81 3.63
N TYR A 258 -18.74 -3.75 3.43
CA TYR A 258 -20.05 -3.50 2.83
C TYR A 258 -21.07 -3.03 3.87
N GLU A 259 -20.99 -3.57 5.08
CA GLU A 259 -21.86 -3.16 6.19
C GLU A 259 -21.19 -3.41 7.53
N ILE A 260 -21.42 -2.49 8.47
CA ILE A 260 -21.22 -2.72 9.91
C ILE A 260 -22.56 -2.43 10.60
N GLU A 261 -23.06 -3.41 11.35
CA GLU A 261 -24.22 -3.23 12.21
C GLU A 261 -23.81 -3.31 13.67
N VAL A 262 -24.17 -2.29 14.45
CA VAL A 262 -24.07 -2.31 15.91
C VAL A 262 -25.44 -2.66 16.48
N ARG A 263 -25.49 -3.61 17.43
CA ARG A 263 -26.74 -4.09 18.01
C ARG A 263 -26.67 -4.13 19.54
N GLY A 264 -27.80 -3.81 20.15
CA GLY A 264 -28.05 -3.98 21.58
C GLY A 264 -28.83 -5.25 21.88
N LEU A 265 -29.39 -5.34 23.09
CA LEU A 265 -30.07 -6.55 23.58
C LEU A 265 -31.32 -6.94 22.75
N ASP A 266 -32.00 -5.98 22.10
CA ASP A 266 -33.28 -6.24 21.42
C ASP A 266 -33.44 -5.59 20.02
N SER A 267 -32.45 -4.87 19.48
CA SER A 267 -32.57 -4.23 18.15
C SER A 267 -31.26 -3.70 17.57
N LYS A 268 -31.28 -3.38 16.26
CA LYS A 268 -30.25 -2.57 15.58
C LYS A 268 -30.28 -1.15 16.16
N LEU A 269 -29.10 -0.61 16.49
CA LEU A 269 -28.92 0.70 17.12
C LEU A 269 -28.59 1.80 16.10
#